data_AF-A0A3E0J3B3-F1
#
_entry.id   AF-A0A3E0J3B3-F1
#
_cell.length_a   1.000
_cell.length_b   1.000
_cell.length_c   1.000
_cell.angle_alpha   90.00
_cell.angle_beta   90.00
_cell.angle_gamma   90.00
#
_symmetry.space_group_name_H-M   'P 1'
#
loop_
_entity.id
_entity.type
_entity.pdbx_description
1 polymer ?
#
loop_
_entity_poly.entity_id
_entity_poly.type
_entity_poly.pdbx_seq_one_letter_code
_entity_poly.pdbx_strand_id
1 'polypeptide(L)'
;MMIWMIIGMAVVTAVPRFLPAFIVGFVTFPKWVDRWLNAIPYAALGALIFPGIMSVKPDAPQIGVIAGLVGIFLAWLNIHIIFVVLGAILSVFLMTL
;
A
#
# COMPACT_ATOMS: atom_id res chain seq x y z
N MET A 1 -20.35 5.57 28.83
CA MET A 1 -19.62 4.36 28.37
C MET A 1 -19.00 4.56 27.00
N MET A 2 -19.75 4.99 25.98
CA MET A 2 -19.22 5.24 24.62
C MET A 2 -18.07 6.26 24.57
N ILE A 3 -18.19 7.40 25.28
CA ILE A 3 -17.14 8.44 25.31
C ILE A 3 -15.80 7.92 25.83
N TRP A 4 -15.80 7.12 26.91
CA TRP A 4 -14.57 6.57 27.47
C TRP A 4 -13.88 5.58 26.53
N MET A 5 -14.66 4.81 25.77
CA MET A 5 -14.14 3.92 24.73
C MET A 5 -13.51 4.70 23.58
N ILE A 6 -14.16 5.76 23.10
CA ILE A 6 -13.64 6.61 22.03
C ILE A 6 -12.33 7.28 22.46
N ILE A 7 -12.29 7.84 23.67
CA ILE A 7 -11.07 8.45 24.23
C ILE A 7 -9.97 7.40 24.38
N GLY A 8 -10.30 6.21 24.90
CA GLY A 8 -9.34 5.11 25.02
C GLY A 8 -8.76 4.69 23.67
N MET A 9 -9.58 4.48 22.64
CA MET A 9 -9.12 4.13 21.30
C MET A 9 -8.29 5.24 20.65
N ALA A 10 -8.69 6.50 20.84
CA ALA A 10 -7.95 7.66 20.34
C ALA A 10 -6.55 7.74 20.96
N VAL A 11 -6.42 7.51 22.27
CA VAL A 11 -5.10 7.50 22.94
C VAL A 11 -4.24 6.34 22.41
N VAL A 12 -4.79 5.13 22.33
CA VAL A 12 -4.04 3.94 21.88
C VAL A 12 -3.60 4.03 20.42
N THR A 13 -4.33 4.76 19.55
CA THR A 13 -3.92 4.97 18.15
C THR A 13 -3.04 6.20 17.95
N ALA A 14 -3.27 7.28 18.71
CA ALA A 14 -2.46 8.48 18.64
C ALA A 14 -1.04 8.24 19.14
N VAL A 15 -0.89 7.53 20.26
CA VAL A 15 0.44 7.31 20.87
C VAL A 15 1.41 6.64 19.88
N PRO A 16 1.13 5.50 19.25
CA PRO A 16 2.03 4.88 18.27
C PRO A 16 2.21 5.69 16.99
N ARG A 17 1.28 6.59 16.65
CA ARG A 17 1.36 7.40 15.42
C ARG A 17 2.24 8.64 15.59
N PHE A 18 2.15 9.28 16.75
CA PHE A 18 2.95 10.47 17.07
C PHE A 18 4.32 10.12 17.63
N LEU A 19 4.45 9.04 18.38
CA LEU A 19 5.71 8.64 19.01
C LEU A 19 6.88 8.47 18.00
N PRO A 20 6.72 7.84 16.82
CA PRO A 20 7.76 7.78 15.81
C PRO A 20 8.13 9.16 15.27
N ALA A 21 7.14 10.03 15.03
CA ALA A 21 7.38 11.37 14.50
C ALA A 21 8.24 12.23 15.45
N PHE A 22 8.10 12.03 16.78
CA PHE A 22 8.92 12.72 17.76
C PHE A 22 10.29 12.06 17.99
N ILE A 23 10.39 10.73 17.96
CA ILE A 23 11.64 10.01 18.28
C ILE A 23 12.64 10.02 17.12
N VAL A 24 12.17 9.96 15.87
CA VAL A 24 13.04 9.84 14.68
C VAL A 24 14.00 11.03 14.52
N GLY A 25 13.68 12.20 15.08
CA GLY A 25 14.57 13.37 15.07
C GLY A 25 15.70 13.36 16.12
N PHE A 26 15.59 12.56 17.19
CA PHE A 26 16.56 12.55 18.30
C PHE A 26 17.47 11.31 18.31
N VAL A 27 17.11 10.26 17.57
CA VAL A 27 17.83 8.99 17.57
C VAL A 27 18.68 8.87 16.31
N THR A 28 20.00 8.84 16.47
CA THR A 28 20.92 8.45 15.39
C THR A 28 20.87 6.94 15.23
N PHE A 29 20.09 6.47 14.25
CA PHE A 29 20.05 5.05 13.94
C PHE A 29 21.40 4.58 13.39
N PRO A 30 21.93 3.42 13.82
CA PRO A 30 23.10 2.83 13.17
C PRO A 30 22.78 2.52 11.71
N LYS A 31 23.79 2.66 10.83
CA LYS A 31 23.63 2.57 9.36
C LYS A 31 22.88 1.33 8.84
N TRP A 32 22.94 0.20 9.57
CA TRP A 32 22.20 -1.01 9.21
C TRP A 32 20.69 -0.88 9.45
N VAL A 33 20.29 -0.27 10.58
CA VAL A 33 18.87 -0.05 10.92
C VAL A 33 18.24 0.96 9.96
N ASP A 34 18.95 2.04 9.64
CA ASP A 34 18.46 3.03 8.69
C ASP A 34 18.21 2.40 7.30
N ARG A 35 19.14 1.57 6.81
CA ARG A 35 18.94 0.83 5.55
C ARG A 35 17.74 -0.12 5.62
N TRP A 36 17.51 -0.77 6.75
CA TRP A 36 16.38 -1.67 6.95
C TRP A 36 15.04 -0.93 7.03
N LEU A 37 14.98 0.18 7.78
CA LEU A 37 13.80 1.05 7.88
C LEU A 37 13.37 1.58 6.52
N ASN A 38 14.33 1.99 5.68
CA ASN A 38 14.07 2.45 4.31
C ASN A 38 13.50 1.34 3.39
N ALA A 39 13.70 0.06 3.72
CA ALA A 39 13.14 -1.06 2.96
C ALA A 39 11.68 -1.39 3.35
N ILE A 40 11.23 -0.97 4.54
CA ILE A 40 9.88 -1.27 5.06
C ILE A 40 8.78 -0.74 4.13
N PRO A 41 8.80 0.52 3.65
CA PRO A 41 7.72 1.03 2.80
C PRO A 41 7.59 0.25 1.50
N TYR A 42 8.71 -0.13 0.87
CA TYR A 42 8.70 -0.92 -0.36
C TYR A 42 8.18 -2.33 -0.12
N ALA A 43 8.59 -2.96 0.97
CA ALA A 43 8.09 -4.28 1.37
C ALA A 43 6.59 -4.25 1.67
N ALA A 44 6.12 -3.22 2.39
CA ALA A 44 4.71 -3.03 2.70
C ALA A 44 3.86 -2.80 1.45
N LEU A 45 4.31 -1.92 0.53
CA LEU A 45 3.63 -1.70 -0.75
C LEU A 45 3.56 -2.99 -1.57
N GLY A 46 4.66 -3.74 -1.68
CA GLY A 46 4.66 -5.04 -2.37
C GLY A 46 3.71 -6.05 -1.73
N ALA A 47 3.75 -6.15 -0.40
CA ALA A 47 2.91 -7.05 0.38
C ALA A 47 1.42 -6.70 0.32
N LEU A 48 1.05 -5.45 0.01
CA LEU A 48 -0.34 -5.02 -0.17
C LEU A 48 -0.79 -5.16 -1.62
N ILE A 49 0.06 -4.79 -2.58
CA ILE A 49 -0.27 -4.79 -4.02
C ILE A 49 -0.42 -6.21 -4.54
N PHE A 50 0.51 -7.12 -4.21
CA PHE A 50 0.49 -8.48 -4.73
C PHE A 50 -0.79 -9.27 -4.39
N PRO A 51 -1.21 -9.37 -3.11
CA PRO A 51 -2.49 -10.00 -2.80
C PRO A 51 -3.66 -9.21 -3.35
N GLY A 52 -3.59 -7.87 -3.41
CA GLY A 52 -4.63 -7.05 -4.03
C GLY A 52 -4.89 -7.39 -5.49
N ILE A 53 -3.84 -7.73 -6.24
CA ILE A 53 -3.91 -8.21 -7.62
C ILE A 53 -4.53 -9.61 -7.68
N MET A 54 -4.11 -10.52 -6.80
CA MET A 54 -4.61 -11.90 -6.78
C MET A 54 -6.06 -12.02 -6.31
N SER A 55 -6.54 -11.09 -5.47
CA SER A 55 -7.88 -11.13 -4.89
C SER A 55 -8.96 -10.48 -5.77
N VAL A 56 -8.62 -9.95 -6.96
CA VAL A 56 -9.58 -9.24 -7.83
C VAL A 56 -10.76 -10.14 -8.26
N LYS A 57 -10.46 -11.39 -8.65
CA LYS A 57 -11.49 -12.38 -9.00
C LYS A 57 -11.02 -13.77 -8.55
N PRO A 58 -11.57 -14.32 -7.44
CA PRO A 58 -11.12 -15.60 -6.89
C PRO A 58 -11.19 -16.76 -7.88
N ASP A 59 -12.18 -16.76 -8.77
CA ASP A 59 -12.39 -17.83 -9.76
C ASP A 59 -11.42 -17.75 -10.96
N ALA A 60 -10.78 -16.60 -11.18
CA ALA A 60 -9.92 -16.34 -12.33
C ALA A 60 -8.77 -15.37 -11.99
N PRO A 61 -7.76 -15.83 -11.22
CA PRO A 61 -6.63 -14.99 -10.79
C PRO A 61 -5.77 -14.47 -11.96
N GLN A 62 -5.86 -15.11 -13.13
CA GLN A 62 -5.19 -14.66 -14.36
C GLN A 62 -5.61 -13.24 -14.77
N ILE A 63 -6.87 -12.87 -14.56
CA ILE A 63 -7.39 -11.53 -14.90
C ILE A 63 -6.71 -10.47 -14.04
N GLY A 64 -6.57 -10.74 -12.75
CA GLY A 64 -5.84 -9.88 -11.82
C GLY A 64 -4.40 -9.69 -12.26
N VAL A 65 -3.67 -10.78 -12.50
CA VAL A 65 -2.26 -10.74 -12.92
C VAL A 65 -2.08 -9.92 -14.21
N ILE A 66 -2.94 -10.11 -15.22
CA ILE A 66 -2.84 -9.38 -16.48
C ILE A 66 -3.12 -7.89 -16.26
N ALA A 67 -4.14 -7.53 -15.50
CA ALA A 67 -4.42 -6.15 -15.15
C ALA A 67 -3.27 -5.50 -14.35
N GLY A 68 -2.65 -6.26 -13.44
CA GLY A 68 -1.46 -5.85 -12.71
C GLY A 68 -0.27 -5.57 -13.64
N LEU A 69 -0.02 -6.44 -14.62
CA LEU A 69 1.01 -6.24 -15.64
C LEU A 69 0.74 -5.03 -16.54
N VAL A 70 -0.53 -4.81 -16.92
CA VAL A 70 -0.95 -3.61 -17.66
C VAL A 70 -0.69 -2.36 -16.82
N GLY A 71 -1.02 -2.38 -15.53
CA GLY A 71 -0.72 -1.28 -14.61
C GLY A 71 0.77 -0.98 -14.49
N ILE A 72 1.62 -2.02 -14.36
CA ILE A 72 3.08 -1.88 -14.34
C ILE A 72 3.60 -1.29 -15.65
N PHE A 73 3.09 -1.76 -16.78
CA PHE A 73 3.49 -1.27 -18.10
C PHE A 73 3.12 0.21 -18.29
N LEU A 74 1.90 0.60 -17.96
CA LEU A 74 1.43 1.99 -18.04
C LEU A 74 2.20 2.91 -17.07
N ALA A 75 2.53 2.42 -15.87
CA ALA A 75 3.34 3.15 -14.90
C ALA A 75 4.78 3.37 -15.40
N TRP A 76 5.37 2.38 -16.09
CA TRP A 76 6.71 2.51 -16.68
C TRP A 76 6.77 3.61 -17.73
N LEU A 77 5.68 3.82 -18.49
CA LEU A 77 5.58 4.91 -19.46
C LEU A 77 5.50 6.32 -18.81
N ASN A 78 5.61 6.44 -17.48
CA ASN A 78 5.54 7.70 -16.72
C ASN A 78 4.27 8.52 -17.02
N ILE A 79 3.16 7.85 -17.32
CA ILE A 79 1.85 8.48 -17.55
C ILE A 79 1.28 8.93 -16.20
N HIS A 80 0.47 9.99 -16.19
CA HIS A 80 -0.27 10.41 -14.99
C HIS A 80 -1.01 9.24 -14.33
N ILE A 81 -0.87 9.14 -13.00
CA ILE A 81 -1.39 8.04 -12.16
C ILE A 81 -2.88 7.77 -12.42
N ILE A 82 -3.67 8.82 -12.65
CA ILE A 82 -5.12 8.70 -12.96
C ILE A 82 -5.34 7.81 -14.19
N PHE A 83 -4.57 7.99 -15.27
CA PHE A 83 -4.71 7.16 -16.47
C PHE A 83 -4.20 5.73 -16.25
N VAL A 84 -3.17 5.54 -15.44
CA VAL A 84 -2.68 4.20 -15.06
C VAL A 84 -3.78 3.42 -14.34
N VAL A 85 -4.43 4.06 -13.36
CA VAL A 85 -5.53 3.46 -12.59
C VAL A 85 -6.72 3.17 -13.50
N LEU A 86 -7.12 4.11 -14.36
CA LEU A 86 -8.20 3.90 -15.32
C LEU A 86 -7.89 2.75 -16.29
N GLY A 87 -6.66 2.67 -16.82
CA GLY A 87 -6.23 1.58 -17.69
C GLY A 87 -6.27 0.22 -17.01
N ALA A 88 -5.83 0.14 -15.75
CA ALA A 88 -5.93 -1.08 -14.95
C ALA A 88 -7.40 -1.49 -14.72
N ILE A 89 -8.27 -0.56 -14.34
CA ILE A 89 -9.71 -0.83 -14.15
C ILE A 89 -10.36 -1.29 -15.46
N LEU A 90 -10.08 -0.60 -16.57
CA LEU A 90 -10.61 -0.97 -17.89
C LEU A 90 -10.14 -2.36 -18.31
N SER A 91 -8.88 -2.73 -18.05
CA SER A 91 -8.37 -4.07 -18.36
C SER A 91 -9.11 -5.18 -17.60
N VAL A 92 -9.40 -4.96 -16.32
CA VAL A 92 -10.22 -5.91 -15.52
C VAL A 92 -11.64 -5.97 -16.07
N PHE A 93 -12.24 -4.81 -16.38
CA PHE A 93 -13.61 -4.74 -16.88
C PHE A 93 -13.77 -5.46 -18.21
N LEU A 94 -12.88 -5.23 -19.18
CA LEU A 94 -12.87 -5.88 -20.49
C LEU A 94 -12.66 -7.40 -20.39
N MET A 95 -11.84 -7.86 -19.45
CA MET A 95 -11.59 -9.29 -19.23
C MET A 95 -12.67 -10.00 -18.41
N THR A 96 -13.52 -9.24 -17.72
CA THR A 96 -14.59 -9.78 -16.86
C THR A 96 -15.94 -9.83 -17.57
N LEU A 97 -16.11 -9.05 -18.65
CA LEU A 97 -17.25 -9.11 -19.56
C LEU A 97 -17.36 -10.50 -20.21
#